data_AF-A0AAV6BI10-F1
#
_entry.id   AF-A0AAV6BI10-F1
#
_cell.length_a   1.000
_cell.length_b   1.000
_cell.length_c   1.000
_cell.angle_alpha   90.00
_cell.angle_beta   90.00
_cell.angle_gamma   90.00
#
_symmetry.space_group_name_H-M   'P 1'
#
loop_
_entity.id
_entity.type
_entity.pdbx_description
1 polymer ?
#
loop_
_entity_poly.entity_id
_entity_poly.type
_entity_poly.pdbx_seq_one_letter_code
_entity_poly.pdbx_strand_id
1 'polypeptide(L)'
;DVQFPSNKALDPKADGLLAYVTSSYPNIVHAVSFHTDERDSSGDPAPNRNVLDALRRQGVAAGAASAPEAASVSLPYPDLMLQARALGHVAVPADHDGAIRRQPLLIRYEDRLYAALALRMVGIAKGLSAPPEIDSGREGPRVGWPGAWWPLQLDGEGATAIDFAGDRAAFPNTYSMLQVLRRYRSGDKPGLRETFSNRNVLIGLDSRQEVTEDVGTTPFAAATPLLFIHANMLDNLLRGRFLRRAPAGPYLAALAILAAFLGWVFSTRSVPASALVAALALTVMAGLDFALFAGWAIDAPPVAVLALAPLICVSTGGFRYIFLERRSREREEDLREGRIVQQELLPESLVGQTLSHYEILAKLGGGGMGIVYLGRDKRLNRDVAVKVLRGRALADEKMRRRFRREALALSKLSHPHIAGIFDFDSQDGVDFIAMEFVAGMSLSDRIRHGSLPEHEAVVVAIQIAEALVEAHAHGVIHRDLKPANVVLTAKGEAKVLDFGLASLARATTDSETVSASITEPNQVMGTLAYMAPESLRGERADARSDIYSLGVVLYEMLTGRRPFHDDDPHELYFTILSLPPAAPSVLNARISAAAESLVLQTIEKDPSRRPQSAR
;
A
#
# COMPACT_ATOMS: atom_id res chain seq x y z
N ASP A 1 63.52 -10.38 -14.61
CA ASP A 1 64.77 -10.73 -13.91
C ASP A 1 64.58 -10.81 -12.40
N VAL A 2 63.81 -11.80 -11.94
CA VAL A 2 63.74 -12.12 -10.51
C VAL A 2 64.50 -13.42 -10.32
N GLN A 3 65.64 -13.37 -9.63
CA GLN A 3 66.32 -14.59 -9.18
C GLN A 3 65.53 -15.16 -8.02
N PHE A 4 64.92 -16.32 -8.24
CA PHE A 4 64.23 -17.06 -7.18
C PHE A 4 65.29 -17.59 -6.20
N PRO A 5 65.10 -17.42 -4.89
CA PRO A 5 65.97 -18.07 -3.91
C PRO A 5 65.87 -19.59 -4.11
N SER A 6 67.02 -20.24 -4.34
CA SER A 6 67.10 -21.67 -4.53
C SER A 6 66.99 -22.36 -3.18
N ASN A 7 65.77 -22.68 -2.72
CA ASN A 7 65.65 -23.64 -1.64
C ASN A 7 64.45 -24.58 -1.83
N LYS A 8 64.75 -25.88 -1.83
CA LYS A 8 63.83 -27.01 -1.99
C LYS A 8 63.28 -27.41 -0.63
N ALA A 9 62.12 -26.87 -0.27
CA ALA A 9 61.14 -27.47 0.63
C ALA A 9 59.89 -26.58 0.54
N LEU A 10 58.69 -27.15 0.73
CA LEU A 10 57.48 -26.34 0.91
C LEU A 10 57.68 -25.44 2.14
N ASP A 11 58.08 -24.19 1.89
CA ASP A 11 58.65 -23.29 2.89
C ASP A 11 57.53 -22.40 3.47
N PRO A 12 57.35 -22.30 4.81
CA PRO A 12 56.53 -21.27 5.45
C PRO A 12 56.96 -19.83 5.13
N LYS A 13 58.02 -19.63 4.31
CA LYS A 13 58.39 -18.36 3.67
C LYS A 13 57.74 -18.11 2.31
N ALA A 14 56.88 -18.98 1.79
CA ALA A 14 56.20 -18.74 0.51
C ALA A 14 55.34 -17.47 0.55
N ASP A 15 54.66 -17.22 1.68
CA ASP A 15 53.86 -16.02 1.90
C ASP A 15 54.72 -14.78 2.08
N GLY A 16 55.82 -14.88 2.83
CA GLY A 16 56.82 -13.82 2.95
C GLY A 16 57.51 -13.48 1.63
N LEU A 17 57.75 -14.49 0.78
CA LEU A 17 58.26 -14.31 -0.58
C LEU A 17 57.22 -13.64 -1.48
N LEU A 18 55.96 -14.04 -1.40
CA LEU A 18 54.86 -13.39 -2.12
C LEU A 18 54.68 -11.94 -1.65
N ALA A 19 54.77 -11.67 -0.35
CA ALA A 19 54.75 -10.33 0.23
C ALA A 19 55.92 -9.48 -0.26
N TYR A 20 57.14 -10.03 -0.27
CA TYR A 20 58.32 -9.36 -0.79
C TYR A 20 58.22 -9.06 -2.29
N VAL A 21 57.78 -10.04 -3.08
CA VAL A 21 57.59 -9.87 -4.53
C VAL A 21 56.52 -8.82 -4.78
N THR A 22 55.37 -8.90 -4.11
CA THR A 22 54.26 -7.99 -4.36
C THR A 22 54.52 -6.56 -3.87
N SER A 23 55.25 -6.38 -2.77
CA SER A 23 55.63 -5.06 -2.25
C SER A 23 56.67 -4.34 -3.12
N SER A 24 57.51 -5.10 -3.81
CA SER A 24 58.53 -4.57 -4.72
C SER A 24 57.91 -3.87 -5.94
N TYR A 25 56.67 -4.19 -6.30
CA TYR A 25 55.98 -3.68 -7.49
C TYR A 25 54.83 -2.74 -7.11
N PRO A 26 54.87 -1.45 -7.53
CA PRO A 26 53.84 -0.48 -7.18
C PRO A 26 52.51 -0.70 -7.92
N ASN A 27 52.51 -1.54 -8.96
CA ASN A 27 51.35 -1.84 -9.79
C ASN A 27 50.51 -3.03 -9.29
N ILE A 28 50.74 -3.48 -8.05
CA ILE A 28 49.99 -4.58 -7.43
C ILE A 28 49.11 -4.01 -6.32
N VAL A 29 47.82 -4.35 -6.35
CA VAL A 29 46.83 -4.00 -5.32
C VAL A 29 46.39 -5.27 -4.62
N HIS A 30 46.39 -5.25 -3.30
CA HIS A 30 45.85 -6.35 -2.49
C HIS A 30 44.41 -6.07 -2.08
N ALA A 31 43.62 -7.15 -1.99
CA ALA A 31 42.23 -7.12 -1.57
C ALA A 31 42.10 -7.20 -0.03
N VAL A 32 41.16 -6.45 0.54
CA VAL A 32 40.75 -6.56 1.95
C VAL A 32 39.24 -6.74 2.01
N SER A 33 38.72 -7.60 2.89
CA SER A 33 37.28 -7.79 3.03
C SER A 33 36.74 -7.00 4.22
N PHE A 34 35.71 -6.18 3.99
CA PHE A 34 34.99 -5.43 5.02
C PHE A 34 33.53 -5.86 5.00
N HIS A 35 32.93 -5.98 6.19
CA HIS A 35 31.55 -6.43 6.35
C HIS A 35 30.73 -5.34 7.03
N THR A 36 29.55 -5.04 6.49
CA THR A 36 28.69 -3.93 6.92
C THR A 36 27.56 -4.34 7.88
N ASP A 37 27.36 -5.64 8.13
CA ASP A 37 26.31 -6.19 9.01
C ASP A 37 26.86 -6.65 10.39
N GLU A 38 25.99 -6.64 11.42
CA GLU A 38 26.24 -7.03 12.83
C GLU A 38 26.63 -8.51 13.09
N ARG A 39 26.95 -9.31 12.07
CA ARG A 39 27.38 -10.70 12.32
C ARG A 39 28.88 -10.84 12.37
N ASP A 40 29.41 -10.78 13.58
CA ASP A 40 30.58 -11.58 13.93
C ASP A 40 30.09 -13.02 14.23
N SER A 41 30.28 -13.92 13.28
CA SER A 41 30.11 -15.37 13.49
C SER A 41 31.45 -16.11 13.59
N SER A 42 32.59 -15.41 13.59
CA SER A 42 33.92 -16.03 13.48
C SER A 42 34.80 -15.89 14.72
N GLY A 43 34.48 -15.00 15.67
CA GLY A 43 35.29 -14.81 16.87
C GLY A 43 36.73 -14.37 16.53
N ASP A 44 36.88 -13.58 15.47
CA ASP A 44 38.19 -13.18 14.99
C ASP A 44 38.94 -12.36 16.04
N PRO A 45 40.23 -12.64 16.29
CA PRO A 45 41.01 -11.91 17.27
C PRO A 45 41.12 -10.43 16.90
N ALA A 46 41.07 -9.56 17.91
CA ALA A 46 41.20 -8.12 17.73
C ALA A 46 42.43 -7.79 16.84
N PRO A 47 42.28 -6.90 15.84
CA PRO A 47 43.35 -6.60 14.90
C PRO A 47 44.58 -6.07 15.62
N ASN A 48 45.76 -6.60 15.26
CA ASN A 48 47.05 -6.15 15.82
C ASN A 48 47.27 -4.66 15.51
N ARG A 49 47.86 -3.90 16.45
CA ARG A 49 48.17 -2.47 16.30
C ARG A 49 48.94 -2.15 15.00
N ASN A 50 49.88 -3.00 14.60
CA ASN A 50 50.64 -2.81 13.34
C ASN A 50 49.75 -2.93 12.09
N VAL A 51 48.71 -3.77 12.17
CA VAL A 51 47.73 -3.98 11.09
C VAL A 51 46.83 -2.76 10.96
N LEU A 52 46.34 -2.24 12.08
CA LEU A 52 45.54 -1.01 12.10
C LEU A 52 46.34 0.17 11.52
N ASP A 53 47.63 0.29 11.85
CA ASP A 53 48.48 1.33 11.27
C ASP A 53 48.71 1.14 9.75
N ALA A 54 48.75 -0.10 9.26
CA ALA A 54 48.82 -0.39 7.82
C ALA A 54 47.54 0.02 7.08
N LEU A 55 46.38 -0.32 7.64
CA LEU A 55 45.09 0.12 7.11
C LEU A 55 45.00 1.64 7.15
N ARG A 56 45.36 2.28 8.27
CA ARG A 56 45.34 3.74 8.40
C ARG A 56 46.22 4.42 7.35
N ARG A 57 47.38 3.86 7.01
CA ARG A 57 48.26 4.43 5.96
C ARG A 57 47.65 4.43 4.55
N GLN A 58 46.66 3.57 4.29
CA GLN A 58 46.02 3.45 2.98
C GLN A 58 44.70 4.24 2.90
N GLY A 59 44.03 4.47 4.03
CA GLY A 59 42.76 5.18 4.09
C GLY A 59 42.91 6.70 4.19
N VAL A 60 41.95 7.42 3.61
CA VAL A 60 41.82 8.89 3.73
C VAL A 60 41.05 9.22 5.01
N ALA A 61 41.35 10.36 5.65
CA ALA A 61 40.59 10.82 6.81
C ALA A 61 39.10 11.02 6.46
N ALA A 62 38.20 10.51 7.31
CA ALA A 62 36.76 10.67 7.10
C ALA A 62 36.32 12.13 7.35
N GLY A 63 35.61 12.69 6.38
CA GLY A 63 34.81 13.92 6.52
C GLY A 63 33.31 13.59 6.56
N ALA A 64 32.44 14.54 6.17
CA ALA A 64 31.01 14.30 5.94
C ALA A 64 30.78 13.38 4.71
N ALA A 65 31.26 12.14 4.80
CA ALA A 65 31.28 11.15 3.72
C ALA A 65 30.04 10.27 3.77
N SER A 66 29.42 10.05 2.61
CA SER A 66 28.24 9.21 2.43
C SER A 66 28.56 7.71 2.33
N ALA A 67 29.70 7.24 2.83
CA ALA A 67 30.14 5.85 2.70
C ALA A 67 29.57 4.96 3.82
N PRO A 68 29.36 3.65 3.58
CA PRO A 68 28.84 2.75 4.60
C PRO A 68 29.92 2.45 5.64
N GLU A 69 29.51 2.23 6.87
CA GLU A 69 30.41 1.87 7.97
C GLU A 69 30.54 0.35 8.08
N ALA A 70 31.78 -0.13 8.05
CA ALA A 70 32.07 -1.53 8.27
C ALA A 70 32.08 -1.85 9.76
N ALA A 71 31.34 -2.89 10.14
CA ALA A 71 31.31 -3.43 11.49
C ALA A 71 32.56 -4.29 11.78
N SER A 72 33.02 -5.04 10.78
CA SER A 72 34.18 -5.92 10.91
C SER A 72 35.04 -5.96 9.63
N VAL A 73 36.26 -6.46 9.78
CA VAL A 73 37.23 -6.62 8.69
C VAL A 73 37.80 -8.03 8.75
N SER A 74 37.82 -8.73 7.61
CA SER A 74 38.58 -9.97 7.47
C SER A 74 39.90 -9.65 6.76
N LEU A 75 40.99 -9.94 7.46
CA LEU A 75 42.33 -9.53 7.08
C LEU A 75 42.99 -10.61 6.22
N PRO A 76 43.63 -10.25 5.10
CA PRO A 76 44.52 -11.16 4.40
C PRO A 76 45.76 -11.44 5.26
N TYR A 77 46.63 -12.34 4.78
CA TYR A 77 47.86 -12.69 5.50
C TYR A 77 48.64 -11.43 5.93
N PRO A 78 48.98 -11.26 7.22
CA PRO A 78 49.48 -10.00 7.77
C PRO A 78 50.69 -9.44 7.02
N ASP A 79 51.61 -10.30 6.59
CA ASP A 79 52.83 -9.89 5.88
C ASP A 79 52.54 -9.30 4.49
N LEU A 80 51.53 -9.80 3.78
CA LEU A 80 51.11 -9.27 2.47
C LEU A 80 50.57 -7.85 2.62
N MET A 81 49.79 -7.61 3.68
CA MET A 81 49.14 -6.34 3.93
C MET A 81 50.10 -5.29 4.50
N LEU A 82 50.98 -5.65 5.43
CA LEU A 82 51.97 -4.73 6.00
C LEU A 82 52.93 -4.17 4.94
N GLN A 83 53.22 -4.97 3.92
CA GLN A 83 54.12 -4.63 2.82
C GLN A 83 53.36 -4.15 1.57
N ALA A 84 52.04 -4.16 1.57
CA ALA A 84 51.23 -3.73 0.45
C ALA A 84 51.45 -2.24 0.15
N ARG A 85 51.80 -1.92 -1.09
CA ARG A 85 51.85 -0.52 -1.55
C ARG A 85 50.45 0.07 -1.75
N ALA A 86 49.48 -0.76 -2.11
CA ALA A 86 48.09 -0.36 -2.30
C ALA A 86 47.15 -1.45 -1.79
N LEU A 87 46.11 -1.03 -1.06
CA LEU A 87 45.00 -1.87 -0.65
C LEU A 87 43.71 -1.37 -1.31
N GLY A 88 42.79 -2.29 -1.60
CA GLY A 88 41.42 -1.96 -1.97
C GLY A 88 40.44 -3.02 -1.50
N HIS A 89 39.22 -2.62 -1.16
CA HIS A 89 38.24 -3.56 -0.62
C HIS A 89 37.46 -4.34 -1.69
N VAL A 90 37.02 -5.54 -1.33
CA VAL A 90 36.19 -6.43 -2.19
C VAL A 90 34.74 -6.54 -1.74
N ALA A 91 34.34 -5.77 -0.73
CA ALA A 91 32.96 -5.77 -0.27
C ALA A 91 31.96 -5.45 -1.40
N VAL A 92 30.98 -6.32 -1.57
CA VAL A 92 29.83 -6.12 -2.45
C VAL A 92 28.56 -6.60 -1.73
N PRO A 93 27.83 -5.68 -1.05
CA PRO A 93 26.63 -6.06 -0.33
C PRO A 93 25.54 -6.52 -1.30
N ALA A 94 24.76 -7.52 -0.88
CA ALA A 94 23.58 -7.95 -1.60
C ALA A 94 22.37 -7.07 -1.23
N ASP A 95 21.46 -6.84 -2.19
CA ASP A 95 20.16 -6.22 -1.90
C ASP A 95 19.29 -7.17 -1.04
N HIS A 96 18.13 -6.68 -0.55
CA HIS A 96 17.21 -7.46 0.29
C HIS A 96 16.76 -8.81 -0.31
N ASP A 97 16.79 -8.94 -1.63
CA ASP A 97 16.44 -10.16 -2.35
C ASP A 97 17.65 -11.09 -2.60
N GLY A 98 18.81 -10.77 -2.04
CA GLY A 98 20.06 -11.53 -2.16
C GLY A 98 20.84 -11.26 -3.45
N ALA A 99 20.33 -10.43 -4.36
CA ALA A 99 21.01 -10.10 -5.59
C ALA A 99 21.93 -8.88 -5.45
N ILE A 100 23.10 -8.96 -6.08
CA ILE A 100 24.12 -7.94 -6.10
C ILE A 100 23.90 -7.04 -7.31
N ARG A 101 23.57 -5.78 -7.06
CA ARG A 101 23.35 -4.78 -8.11
C ARG A 101 24.18 -3.52 -7.94
N ARG A 102 24.74 -3.32 -6.75
CA ARG A 102 25.45 -2.10 -6.36
C ARG A 102 26.75 -2.47 -5.67
N GLN A 103 27.74 -1.60 -5.79
CA GLN A 103 28.99 -1.74 -5.05
C GLN A 103 29.36 -0.41 -4.38
N PRO A 104 29.65 -0.40 -3.06
CA PRO A 104 30.26 0.75 -2.40
C PRO A 104 31.64 0.98 -3.00
N LEU A 105 31.94 2.23 -3.36
CA LEU A 105 33.26 2.58 -3.90
C LEU A 105 34.26 2.97 -2.83
N LEU A 106 33.72 3.35 -1.66
CA LEU A 106 34.46 3.64 -0.46
C LEU A 106 33.72 3.04 0.72
N ILE A 107 34.47 2.53 1.70
CA ILE A 107 33.95 2.03 2.97
C ILE A 107 34.62 2.76 4.12
N ARG A 108 33.84 3.07 5.16
CA ARG A 108 34.33 3.68 6.40
C ARG A 108 34.70 2.59 7.41
N TYR A 109 35.89 2.71 8.00
CA TYR A 109 36.35 1.89 9.12
C TYR A 109 37.30 2.72 10.00
N GLU A 110 37.08 2.75 11.32
CA GLU A 110 37.87 3.55 12.29
C GLU A 110 38.21 4.98 11.80
N ASP A 111 37.19 5.75 11.43
CA ASP A 111 37.30 7.15 10.97
C ASP A 111 38.10 7.37 9.66
N ARG A 112 38.31 6.33 8.86
CA ARG A 112 38.95 6.42 7.55
C ARG A 112 38.13 5.80 6.44
N LEU A 113 38.33 6.32 5.23
CA LEU A 113 37.74 5.82 3.99
C LEU A 113 38.73 4.94 3.24
N TYR A 114 38.25 3.76 2.83
CA TYR A 114 39.00 2.75 2.10
C TYR A 114 38.38 2.55 0.74
N ALA A 115 39.18 2.63 -0.32
CA ALA A 115 38.69 2.51 -1.70
C ALA A 115 38.40 1.07 -2.11
N ALA A 116 37.41 0.89 -2.98
CA ALA A 116 37.16 -0.39 -3.62
C ALA A 116 38.37 -0.82 -4.47
N LEU A 117 38.60 -2.14 -4.56
CA LEU A 117 39.68 -2.73 -5.35
C LEU A 117 39.67 -2.20 -6.79
N ALA A 118 38.50 -2.18 -7.43
CA ALA A 118 38.33 -1.67 -8.78
C ALA A 118 38.76 -0.20 -8.90
N LEU A 119 38.34 0.65 -7.96
CA LEU A 119 38.70 2.07 -7.95
C LEU A 119 40.21 2.25 -7.75
N ARG A 120 40.83 1.53 -6.81
CA ARG A 120 42.28 1.60 -6.57
C ARG A 120 43.09 1.15 -7.78
N MET A 121 42.65 0.10 -8.47
CA MET A 121 43.28 -0.39 -9.70
C MET A 121 43.22 0.65 -10.83
N VAL A 122 42.10 1.36 -10.99
CA VAL A 122 42.00 2.46 -11.97
C VAL A 122 42.99 3.58 -11.65
N GLY A 123 43.12 3.94 -10.37
CA GLY A 123 44.10 4.93 -9.93
C GLY A 123 45.51 4.57 -10.37
N ILE A 124 45.95 3.35 -10.05
CA ILE A 124 47.27 2.84 -10.43
C ILE A 124 47.45 2.78 -11.94
N ALA A 125 46.45 2.29 -12.68
CA ALA A 125 46.48 2.24 -14.15
C ALA A 125 46.64 3.64 -14.78
N LYS A 126 46.12 4.69 -14.10
CA LYS A 126 46.27 6.10 -14.50
C LYS A 126 47.50 6.79 -13.91
N GLY A 127 48.35 6.08 -13.17
CA GLY A 127 49.54 6.65 -12.53
C GLY A 127 49.26 7.45 -11.25
N LEU A 128 48.06 7.33 -10.69
CA LEU A 128 47.62 8.03 -9.48
C LEU A 128 47.97 7.17 -8.24
N SER A 129 48.94 7.61 -7.45
CA SER A 129 49.40 6.88 -6.25
C SER A 129 48.62 7.22 -4.98
N ALA A 130 48.08 8.43 -4.89
CA ALA A 130 47.24 8.84 -3.76
C ALA A 130 45.96 7.98 -3.67
N PRO A 131 45.37 7.79 -2.50
CA PRO A 131 44.02 7.23 -2.39
C PRO A 131 42.97 8.19 -2.99
N PRO A 132 41.85 7.68 -3.52
CA PRO A 132 40.75 8.52 -4.01
C PRO A 132 39.99 9.18 -2.84
N GLU A 133 39.37 10.31 -3.13
CA GLU A 133 38.60 11.14 -2.20
C GLU A 133 37.14 11.28 -2.64
N ILE A 134 36.26 11.67 -1.72
CA ILE A 134 34.88 12.08 -2.01
C ILE A 134 34.80 13.60 -2.01
N ASP A 135 34.25 14.15 -3.08
CA ASP A 135 33.82 15.54 -3.13
C ASP A 135 32.29 15.59 -3.04
N SER A 136 31.77 16.12 -1.94
CA SER A 136 30.33 16.31 -1.69
C SER A 136 29.78 17.62 -2.26
N GLY A 137 30.44 18.20 -3.27
CA GLY A 137 30.11 19.47 -3.88
C GLY A 137 28.64 19.61 -4.35
N ARG A 138 28.26 20.84 -4.75
CA ARG A 138 26.87 21.23 -5.10
C ARG A 138 26.21 20.40 -6.21
N GLU A 139 27.00 19.70 -7.02
CA GLU A 139 26.54 18.88 -8.16
C GLU A 139 26.29 17.40 -7.79
N GLY A 140 26.36 17.06 -6.50
CA GLY A 140 26.23 15.70 -5.98
C GLY A 140 27.58 15.07 -5.62
N PRO A 141 27.58 13.96 -4.86
CA PRO A 141 28.80 13.32 -4.42
C PRO A 141 29.57 12.72 -5.60
N ARG A 142 30.84 13.08 -5.72
CA ARG A 142 31.78 12.53 -6.70
C ARG A 142 32.88 11.79 -5.99
N VAL A 143 33.43 10.79 -6.66
CA VAL A 143 34.61 10.07 -6.18
C VAL A 143 35.71 10.13 -7.23
N GLY A 144 36.94 10.31 -6.79
CA GLY A 144 38.08 10.37 -7.69
C GLY A 144 39.30 11.00 -7.06
N TRP A 145 40.16 11.55 -7.90
CA TRP A 145 41.35 12.28 -7.48
C TRP A 145 41.24 13.74 -7.88
N PRO A 146 42.02 14.64 -7.26
CA PRO A 146 42.21 15.99 -7.77
C PRO A 146 42.55 15.99 -9.27
N GLY A 147 41.68 16.57 -10.10
CA GLY A 147 41.83 16.62 -11.56
C GLY A 147 41.30 15.40 -12.35
N ALA A 148 40.86 14.34 -11.66
CA ALA A 148 40.28 13.14 -12.26
C ALA A 148 39.07 12.66 -11.42
N TRP A 149 37.97 13.40 -11.53
CA TRP A 149 36.71 13.12 -10.83
C TRP A 149 35.77 12.31 -11.71
N TRP A 150 35.14 11.28 -11.15
CA TRP A 150 34.05 10.58 -11.84
C TRP A 150 32.69 11.12 -11.38
N PRO A 151 31.82 11.50 -12.32
CA PRO A 151 30.45 11.89 -12.03
C PRO A 151 29.61 10.63 -11.83
N LEU A 152 29.82 9.95 -10.71
CA LEU A 152 29.06 8.77 -10.31
C LEU A 152 27.83 9.18 -9.53
N GLN A 153 26.78 8.40 -9.65
CA GLN A 153 25.65 8.53 -8.75
C GLN A 153 25.86 7.57 -7.59
N LEU A 154 26.18 8.15 -6.44
CA LEU A 154 26.24 7.41 -5.20
C LEU A 154 24.87 7.46 -4.52
N ASP A 155 24.40 6.33 -4.00
CA ASP A 155 23.24 6.29 -3.14
C ASP A 155 23.57 6.76 -1.71
N GLY A 156 22.59 6.67 -0.80
CA GLY A 156 22.75 7.09 0.60
C GLY A 156 23.83 6.33 1.37
N GLU A 157 24.28 5.19 0.84
CA GLU A 157 25.34 4.35 1.40
C GLU A 157 26.64 4.47 0.58
N GLY A 158 26.74 5.40 -0.38
CA GLY A 158 27.99 5.59 -1.12
C GLY A 158 28.24 4.51 -2.17
N ALA A 159 27.21 3.73 -2.50
CA ALA A 159 27.27 2.69 -3.51
C ALA A 159 26.78 3.20 -4.87
N THR A 160 27.38 2.69 -5.93
CA THR A 160 26.94 2.93 -7.32
C THR A 160 26.39 1.64 -7.91
N ALA A 161 25.41 1.76 -8.78
CA ALA A 161 24.89 0.63 -9.55
C ALA A 161 25.95 0.08 -10.53
N ILE A 162 25.93 -1.24 -10.71
CA ILE A 162 26.81 -1.97 -11.61
C ILE A 162 26.07 -2.16 -12.94
N ASP A 163 26.55 -1.53 -14.01
CA ASP A 163 26.21 -1.93 -15.38
C ASP A 163 26.97 -3.22 -15.70
N PHE A 164 26.28 -4.37 -15.72
CA PHE A 164 26.92 -5.64 -16.01
C PHE A 164 27.03 -5.83 -17.52
N ALA A 165 28.26 -5.90 -18.02
CA ALA A 165 28.54 -6.35 -19.38
C ALA A 165 28.18 -7.84 -19.59
N GLY A 166 28.13 -8.60 -18.51
CA GLY A 166 27.76 -10.01 -18.46
C GLY A 166 28.56 -10.79 -17.41
N ASP A 167 28.41 -12.11 -17.43
CA ASP A 167 29.20 -13.04 -16.61
C ASP A 167 30.53 -13.40 -17.32
N ARG A 168 31.14 -14.54 -17.03
CA ARG A 168 32.38 -15.05 -17.61
C ARG A 168 32.49 -14.93 -19.13
N ALA A 169 31.40 -15.18 -19.86
CA ALA A 169 31.40 -15.11 -21.32
C ALA A 169 31.74 -13.70 -21.85
N ALA A 170 31.44 -12.65 -21.08
CA ALA A 170 31.80 -11.28 -21.42
C ALA A 170 33.31 -11.00 -21.27
N PHE A 171 34.03 -11.84 -20.52
CA PHE A 171 35.46 -11.72 -20.26
C PHE A 171 36.22 -12.94 -20.82
N PRO A 172 36.39 -13.06 -22.16
CA PRO A 172 36.94 -14.26 -22.79
C PRO A 172 38.42 -14.53 -22.48
N ASN A 173 39.16 -13.52 -22.00
CA ASN A 173 40.59 -13.62 -21.69
C ASN A 173 40.85 -14.17 -20.27
N THR A 174 40.12 -15.20 -19.85
CA THR A 174 40.34 -15.87 -18.56
C THR A 174 41.35 -17.01 -18.70
N TYR A 175 42.37 -17.02 -17.85
CA TYR A 175 43.39 -18.08 -17.81
C TYR A 175 43.37 -18.73 -16.43
N SER A 176 43.37 -20.06 -16.39
CA SER A 176 43.59 -20.74 -15.11
C SER A 176 45.06 -20.64 -14.71
N MET A 177 45.33 -20.57 -13.41
CA MET A 177 46.71 -20.54 -12.89
C MET A 177 47.55 -21.71 -13.43
N LEU A 178 46.93 -22.88 -13.59
CA LEU A 178 47.59 -24.06 -14.17
C LEU A 178 48.05 -23.83 -15.63
N GLN A 179 47.25 -23.15 -16.45
CA GLN A 179 47.63 -22.82 -17.83
C GLN A 179 48.81 -21.85 -17.85
N VAL A 180 48.78 -20.82 -17.00
CA VAL A 180 49.88 -19.85 -16.87
C VAL A 180 51.16 -20.54 -16.42
N LEU A 181 51.09 -21.41 -15.40
CA LEU A 181 52.24 -22.16 -14.91
C LEU A 181 52.81 -23.12 -15.95
N ARG A 182 51.96 -23.79 -16.75
CA ARG A 182 52.42 -24.67 -17.83
C ARG A 182 53.20 -23.90 -18.89
N ARG A 183 52.67 -22.76 -19.36
CA ARG A 183 53.35 -21.87 -20.32
C ARG A 183 54.67 -21.32 -19.76
N TYR A 184 54.68 -20.98 -18.47
CA TYR A 184 55.89 -20.48 -17.81
C TYR A 184 56.97 -21.57 -17.76
N ARG A 185 56.59 -22.79 -17.34
CA ARG A 185 57.51 -23.95 -17.25
C ARG A 185 57.98 -24.44 -18.61
N SER A 186 57.18 -24.27 -19.67
CA SER A 186 57.58 -24.60 -21.04
C SER A 186 58.49 -23.54 -21.69
N GLY A 187 58.83 -22.45 -20.97
CA GLY A 187 59.72 -21.40 -21.46
C GLY A 187 59.04 -20.33 -22.33
N ASP A 188 57.71 -20.33 -22.44
CA ASP A 188 56.92 -19.34 -23.20
C ASP A 188 56.77 -18.01 -22.44
N LYS A 189 57.90 -17.44 -22.03
CA LYS A 189 57.96 -16.13 -21.38
C LYS A 189 57.50 -14.98 -22.30
N PRO A 190 57.85 -14.96 -23.62
CA PRO A 190 57.39 -13.92 -24.52
C PRO A 190 55.87 -13.94 -24.69
N GLY A 191 55.25 -15.11 -24.88
CA GLY A 191 53.80 -15.21 -25.04
C GLY A 191 53.05 -14.85 -23.76
N LEU A 192 53.58 -15.20 -22.58
CA LEU A 192 53.03 -14.73 -21.30
C LEU A 192 53.13 -13.21 -21.15
N ARG A 193 54.27 -12.62 -21.53
CA ARG A 193 54.46 -11.17 -21.50
C ARG A 193 53.47 -10.48 -22.44
N GLU A 194 53.29 -10.96 -23.65
CA GLU A 194 52.30 -10.44 -24.60
C GLU A 194 50.87 -10.55 -24.07
N THR A 195 50.56 -11.68 -23.41
CA THR A 195 49.22 -11.93 -22.87
C THR A 195 48.83 -10.92 -21.78
N PHE A 196 49.76 -10.59 -20.87
CA PHE A 196 49.45 -9.82 -19.66
C PHE A 196 50.00 -8.38 -19.65
N SER A 197 50.93 -8.03 -20.53
CA SER A 197 51.48 -6.66 -20.58
C SER A 197 50.42 -5.65 -21.03
N ASN A 198 50.47 -4.45 -20.46
CA ASN A 198 49.54 -3.36 -20.74
C ASN A 198 48.05 -3.71 -20.48
N ARG A 199 47.79 -4.70 -19.61
CA ARG A 199 46.44 -5.08 -19.20
C ARG A 199 46.29 -5.01 -17.69
N ASN A 200 45.10 -4.67 -17.23
CA ASN A 200 44.72 -4.88 -15.84
C ASN A 200 44.45 -6.36 -15.63
N VAL A 201 45.19 -7.00 -14.72
CA VAL A 201 45.06 -8.42 -14.43
C VAL A 201 44.40 -8.59 -13.08
N LEU A 202 43.22 -9.20 -13.08
CA LEU A 202 42.50 -9.59 -11.87
C LEU A 202 42.84 -11.05 -11.58
N ILE A 203 43.24 -11.33 -10.34
CA ILE A 203 43.55 -12.68 -9.87
C ILE A 203 42.58 -12.97 -8.72
N GLY A 204 41.86 -14.07 -8.83
CA GLY A 204 40.91 -14.51 -7.81
C GLY A 204 40.44 -15.92 -8.07
N LEU A 205 39.53 -16.38 -7.22
CA LEU A 205 38.92 -17.69 -7.34
C LEU A 205 37.85 -17.69 -8.45
N ASP A 206 37.81 -18.79 -9.20
CA ASP A 206 36.85 -19.08 -10.26
C ASP A 206 36.26 -20.47 -9.96
N SER A 207 35.44 -20.55 -8.90
CA SER A 207 34.83 -21.80 -8.45
C SER A 207 33.56 -22.09 -9.27
N ARG A 208 33.55 -23.22 -10.00
CA ARG A 208 32.37 -23.70 -10.72
C ARG A 208 31.53 -24.72 -9.95
N GLN A 209 32.07 -25.31 -8.88
CA GLN A 209 31.52 -26.57 -8.33
C GLN A 209 31.59 -26.74 -6.80
N GLU A 210 32.03 -25.75 -6.04
CA GLU A 210 32.02 -25.85 -4.57
C GLU A 210 31.33 -24.65 -3.97
N VAL A 211 30.48 -24.94 -2.98
CA VAL A 211 29.84 -24.01 -2.04
C VAL A 211 30.95 -23.20 -1.39
N THR A 212 31.36 -22.14 -2.07
CA THR A 212 32.30 -21.15 -1.59
C THR A 212 31.49 -19.90 -1.37
N GLU A 213 31.72 -19.23 -0.25
CA GLU A 213 31.00 -18.02 0.17
C GLU A 213 31.20 -16.83 -0.80
N ASP A 214 32.10 -16.98 -1.79
CA ASP A 214 32.52 -15.96 -2.76
C ASP A 214 31.76 -16.00 -4.11
N VAL A 215 30.49 -16.39 -4.08
CA VAL A 215 29.59 -16.36 -5.26
C VAL A 215 28.37 -15.51 -4.94
N GLY A 216 28.05 -14.57 -5.83
CA GLY A 216 26.88 -13.71 -5.70
C GLY A 216 25.84 -13.96 -6.78
N THR A 217 24.58 -13.73 -6.45
CA THR A 217 23.50 -13.67 -7.44
C THR A 217 23.54 -12.31 -8.13
N THR A 218 23.53 -12.27 -9.46
CA THR A 218 23.45 -11.04 -10.26
C THR A 218 22.17 -11.05 -11.09
N PRO A 219 21.75 -9.92 -11.68
CA PRO A 219 20.57 -9.89 -12.57
C PRO A 219 20.66 -10.82 -13.79
N PHE A 220 21.86 -11.28 -14.15
CA PHE A 220 22.12 -12.10 -15.34
C PHE A 220 22.40 -13.57 -15.03
N ALA A 221 22.87 -13.89 -13.83
CA ALA A 221 23.20 -15.24 -13.43
C ALA A 221 23.04 -15.45 -11.92
N ALA A 222 22.49 -16.60 -11.54
CA ALA A 222 22.26 -16.96 -10.13
C ALA A 222 23.55 -17.20 -9.34
N ALA A 223 24.64 -17.54 -10.03
CA ALA A 223 25.92 -17.90 -9.43
C ALA A 223 27.06 -17.25 -10.22
N THR A 224 27.41 -16.00 -9.86
CA THR A 224 28.52 -15.25 -10.45
C THR A 224 29.66 -15.13 -9.44
N PRO A 225 30.88 -15.62 -9.74
CA PRO A 225 32.03 -15.40 -8.87
C PRO A 225 32.29 -13.91 -8.64
N LEU A 226 32.61 -13.51 -7.40
CA LEU A 226 32.87 -12.10 -7.03
C LEU A 226 33.93 -11.43 -7.92
N LEU A 227 34.90 -12.22 -8.41
CA LEU A 227 35.91 -11.79 -9.37
C LEU A 227 35.31 -11.11 -10.61
N PHE A 228 34.22 -11.66 -11.17
CA PHE A 228 33.56 -11.11 -12.36
C PHE A 228 32.70 -9.90 -12.03
N ILE A 229 32.17 -9.81 -10.81
CA ILE A 229 31.46 -8.61 -10.33
C ILE A 229 32.44 -7.42 -10.27
N HIS A 230 33.63 -7.63 -9.69
CA HIS A 230 34.68 -6.62 -9.69
C HIS A 230 35.21 -6.30 -11.09
N ALA A 231 35.27 -7.28 -11.99
CA ALA A 231 35.66 -7.04 -13.38
C ALA A 231 34.66 -6.12 -14.11
N ASN A 232 33.36 -6.32 -13.89
CA ASN A 232 32.32 -5.42 -14.40
C ASN A 232 32.47 -4.01 -13.83
N MET A 233 32.65 -3.87 -12.51
CA MET A 233 32.87 -2.53 -11.91
C MET A 233 34.14 -1.85 -12.44
N LEU A 234 35.24 -2.58 -12.59
CA LEU A 234 36.48 -2.05 -13.15
C LEU A 234 36.28 -1.57 -14.59
N ASP A 235 35.56 -2.33 -15.42
CA ASP A 235 35.25 -1.95 -16.79
C ASP A 235 34.35 -0.71 -16.84
N ASN A 236 33.35 -0.62 -15.95
CA ASN A 236 32.47 0.54 -15.80
C ASN A 236 33.27 1.81 -15.47
N LEU A 237 34.19 1.72 -14.51
CA LEU A 237 35.05 2.83 -14.10
C LEU A 237 36.01 3.29 -15.22
N LEU A 238 36.56 2.34 -15.99
CA LEU A 238 37.49 2.64 -17.08
C LEU A 238 36.79 3.24 -18.30
N ARG A 239 35.62 2.72 -18.67
CA ARG A 239 34.87 3.14 -19.87
C ARG A 239 33.86 4.25 -19.61
N GLY A 240 33.64 4.60 -18.35
CA GLY A 240 32.64 5.59 -17.97
C GLY A 240 31.20 5.10 -18.14
N ARG A 241 30.97 3.78 -18.12
CA ARG A 241 29.65 3.17 -18.25
C ARG A 241 29.01 3.07 -16.88
N PHE A 242 28.11 4.00 -16.58
CA PHE A 242 27.39 4.02 -15.32
C PHE A 242 25.90 4.16 -15.60
N LEU A 243 25.11 3.43 -14.83
CA LEU A 243 23.67 3.67 -14.75
C LEU A 243 23.47 5.02 -14.04
N ARG A 244 22.91 5.99 -14.77
CA ARG A 244 22.57 7.30 -14.22
C ARG A 244 21.07 7.38 -14.05
N ARG A 245 20.58 7.41 -12.82
CA ARG A 245 19.20 7.79 -12.53
C ARG A 245 19.06 9.28 -12.81
N ALA A 246 18.20 9.65 -13.76
CA ALA A 246 18.05 11.06 -14.08
C ALA A 246 17.36 11.83 -12.95
N PRO A 247 17.67 13.14 -12.79
CA PRO A 247 17.12 13.93 -11.71
C PRO A 247 15.60 13.97 -11.80
N ALA A 248 14.91 13.67 -10.70
CA ALA A 248 13.44 13.60 -10.67
C ALA A 248 12.77 14.92 -11.08
N GLY A 249 13.42 16.08 -10.88
CA GLY A 249 12.89 17.42 -11.15
C GLY A 249 12.35 17.62 -12.57
N PRO A 250 13.17 17.51 -13.63
CA PRO A 250 12.69 17.65 -15.01
C PRO A 250 11.62 16.62 -15.40
N TYR A 251 11.65 15.41 -14.83
CA TYR A 251 10.59 14.42 -15.04
C TYR A 251 9.29 14.91 -14.40
N LEU A 252 9.30 15.30 -13.12
CA LEU A 252 8.14 15.86 -12.43
C LEU A 252 7.57 17.11 -13.14
N ALA A 253 8.44 17.97 -13.68
CA ALA A 253 8.03 19.12 -14.46
C ALA A 253 7.37 18.73 -15.79
N ALA A 254 7.94 17.77 -16.53
CA ALA A 254 7.34 17.24 -17.75
C ALA A 254 5.97 16.59 -17.46
N LEU A 255 5.84 15.91 -16.32
CA LEU A 255 4.60 15.29 -15.88
C LEU A 255 3.53 16.31 -15.48
N ALA A 256 3.93 17.39 -14.81
CA ALA A 256 3.02 18.50 -14.51
C ALA A 256 2.52 19.18 -15.80
N ILE A 257 3.40 19.40 -16.78
CA ILE A 257 3.04 19.98 -18.08
C ILE A 257 2.11 19.04 -18.85
N LEU A 258 2.41 17.73 -18.88
CA LEU A 258 1.58 16.72 -19.55
C LEU A 258 0.21 16.60 -18.87
N ALA A 259 0.15 16.61 -17.55
CA ALA A 259 -1.11 16.58 -16.80
C ALA A 259 -1.96 17.83 -17.07
N ALA A 260 -1.35 19.02 -17.14
CA ALA A 260 -2.02 20.26 -17.51
C ALA A 260 -2.53 20.23 -18.96
N PHE A 261 -1.71 19.74 -19.90
CA PHE A 261 -2.10 19.57 -21.31
C PHE A 261 -3.25 18.59 -21.48
N LEU A 262 -3.16 17.41 -20.85
CA LEU A 262 -4.23 16.40 -20.88
C LEU A 262 -5.51 16.93 -20.21
N GLY A 263 -5.41 17.61 -19.06
CA GLY A 263 -6.55 18.27 -18.42
C GLY A 263 -7.23 19.30 -19.32
N TRP A 264 -6.47 20.09 -20.06
CA TRP A 264 -6.98 21.04 -21.04
C TRP A 264 -7.64 20.35 -22.25
N VAL A 265 -7.02 19.32 -22.81
CA VAL A 265 -7.59 18.54 -23.93
C VAL A 265 -8.88 17.82 -23.51
N PHE A 266 -8.91 17.23 -22.30
CA PHE A 266 -10.10 16.59 -21.75
C PHE A 266 -11.27 17.56 -21.55
N SER A 267 -10.98 18.83 -21.25
CA SER A 267 -12.03 19.86 -21.11
C SER A 267 -12.66 20.31 -22.43
N THR A 268 -12.04 20.01 -23.58
CA THR A 268 -12.45 20.57 -24.88
C THR A 268 -12.85 19.52 -25.93
N ARG A 269 -12.69 18.22 -25.65
CA ARG A 269 -12.90 17.12 -26.63
C ARG A 269 -13.81 16.01 -26.09
N SER A 270 -14.44 15.28 -27.00
CA SER A 270 -15.32 14.15 -26.67
C SER A 270 -14.56 12.98 -26.04
N VAL A 271 -15.22 12.17 -25.19
CA VAL A 271 -14.64 10.99 -24.53
C VAL A 271 -13.80 10.10 -25.46
N PRO A 272 -14.27 9.69 -26.66
CA PRO A 272 -13.48 8.83 -27.53
C PRO A 272 -12.23 9.52 -28.09
N ALA A 273 -12.30 10.82 -28.41
CA ALA A 273 -11.14 11.58 -28.88
C ALA A 273 -10.11 11.77 -27.75
N SER A 274 -10.60 12.04 -26.55
CA SER A 274 -9.85 12.13 -25.30
C SER A 274 -9.12 10.82 -24.96
N ALA A 275 -9.79 9.67 -25.10
CA ALA A 275 -9.19 8.36 -24.90
C ALA A 275 -8.09 8.06 -25.94
N LEU A 276 -8.30 8.43 -27.21
CA LEU A 276 -7.31 8.26 -28.27
C LEU A 276 -6.06 9.12 -28.01
N VAL A 277 -6.23 10.38 -27.59
CA VAL A 277 -5.11 11.27 -27.25
C VAL A 277 -4.35 10.76 -26.03
N ALA A 278 -5.05 10.25 -25.01
CA ALA A 278 -4.42 9.62 -23.86
C ALA A 278 -3.60 8.39 -24.25
N ALA A 279 -4.14 7.51 -25.10
CA ALA A 279 -3.44 6.32 -25.60
C ALA A 279 -2.21 6.68 -26.44
N LEU A 280 -2.31 7.68 -27.31
CA LEU A 280 -1.18 8.17 -28.10
C LEU A 280 -0.09 8.78 -27.20
N ALA A 281 -0.48 9.60 -26.22
CA ALA A 281 0.47 10.20 -25.27
C ALA A 281 1.20 9.13 -24.45
N LEU A 282 0.49 8.10 -23.97
CA LEU A 282 1.11 6.96 -23.27
C LEU A 282 2.10 6.21 -24.16
N THR A 283 1.76 6.02 -25.44
CA THR A 283 2.63 5.31 -26.40
C THR A 283 3.91 6.09 -26.69
N VAL A 284 3.80 7.41 -26.88
CA VAL A 284 4.97 8.30 -27.09
C VAL A 284 5.84 8.37 -25.84
N MET A 285 5.23 8.46 -24.65
CA MET A 285 5.97 8.46 -23.39
C MET A 285 6.71 7.15 -23.14
N ALA A 286 6.06 6.00 -23.36
CA ALA A 286 6.71 4.70 -23.25
C ALA A 286 7.86 4.54 -24.26
N GLY A 287 7.68 5.04 -25.49
CA GLY A 287 8.73 5.06 -26.50
C GLY A 287 9.91 5.98 -26.14
N LEU A 288 9.64 7.16 -25.57
CA LEU A 288 10.67 8.08 -25.11
C LEU A 288 11.45 7.50 -23.92
N ASP A 289 10.77 6.89 -22.97
CA ASP A 289 11.37 6.22 -21.82
C ASP A 289 12.31 5.09 -22.27
N PHE A 290 11.84 4.25 -23.19
CA PHE A 290 12.66 3.21 -23.80
C PHE A 290 13.87 3.78 -24.55
N ALA A 291 13.71 4.87 -25.30
CA ALA A 291 14.81 5.50 -26.04
C ALA A 291 15.86 6.15 -25.12
N LEU A 292 15.43 6.76 -24.01
CA LEU A 292 16.33 7.32 -22.99
C LEU A 292 17.10 6.21 -22.26
N PHE A 293 16.42 5.11 -21.91
CA PHE A 293 17.07 3.96 -21.30
C PHE A 293 18.06 3.29 -22.27
N ALA A 294 17.62 2.95 -23.48
CA ALA A 294 18.43 2.23 -24.46
C ALA A 294 19.61 3.06 -25.01
N GLY A 295 19.45 4.38 -25.14
CA GLY A 295 20.46 5.26 -25.73
C GLY A 295 21.43 5.89 -24.72
N TRP A 296 20.96 6.16 -23.50
CA TRP A 296 21.70 6.99 -22.53
C TRP A 296 21.86 6.33 -21.15
N ALA A 297 21.42 5.08 -20.99
CA ALA A 297 21.47 4.32 -19.74
C ALA A 297 20.82 5.06 -18.55
N ILE A 298 19.75 5.80 -18.85
CA ILE A 298 18.98 6.54 -17.87
C ILE A 298 17.84 5.67 -17.33
N ASP A 299 17.93 5.30 -16.06
CA ASP A 299 16.86 4.60 -15.35
C ASP A 299 15.84 5.63 -14.81
N ALA A 300 14.74 5.82 -15.52
CA ALA A 300 13.64 6.66 -15.08
C ALA A 300 12.64 5.81 -14.27
N PRO A 301 12.13 6.30 -13.11
CA PRO A 301 11.17 5.55 -12.31
C PRO A 301 9.94 5.20 -13.15
N PRO A 302 9.38 3.99 -12.99
CA PRO A 302 8.45 3.43 -13.95
C PRO A 302 7.23 4.33 -14.10
N VAL A 303 7.00 4.73 -15.34
CA VAL A 303 5.84 5.48 -15.83
C VAL A 303 4.50 4.77 -15.53
N ALA A 304 4.54 3.55 -14.96
CA ALA A 304 3.40 2.83 -14.40
C ALA A 304 2.61 3.63 -13.35
N VAL A 305 3.26 4.45 -12.51
CA VAL A 305 2.56 5.36 -11.56
C VAL A 305 1.79 6.46 -12.31
N LEU A 306 2.21 6.77 -13.54
CA LEU A 306 1.60 7.78 -14.39
C LEU A 306 0.48 7.24 -15.28
N ALA A 307 0.31 5.92 -15.38
CA ALA A 307 -0.88 5.32 -15.97
C ALA A 307 -2.14 5.54 -15.09
N LEU A 308 -1.96 5.80 -13.78
CA LEU A 308 -3.07 6.11 -12.87
C LEU A 308 -3.67 7.49 -13.12
N ALA A 309 -2.87 8.51 -13.48
CA ALA A 309 -3.39 9.87 -13.65
C ALA A 309 -4.40 10.01 -14.82
N PRO A 310 -4.20 9.41 -16.01
CA PRO A 310 -5.21 9.36 -17.06
C PRO A 310 -6.45 8.57 -16.66
N LEU A 311 -6.31 7.46 -15.93
CA LEU A 311 -7.44 6.67 -15.42
C LEU A 311 -8.26 7.45 -14.37
N ILE A 312 -7.59 8.12 -13.45
CA ILE A 312 -8.19 9.00 -12.45
C ILE A 312 -8.84 10.20 -13.12
N CYS A 313 -8.22 10.85 -14.11
CA CYS A 313 -8.80 11.97 -14.85
C CYS A 313 -9.98 11.56 -15.76
N VAL A 314 -9.93 10.35 -16.36
CA VAL A 314 -11.08 9.78 -17.08
C VAL A 314 -12.23 9.50 -16.11
N SER A 315 -11.94 9.03 -14.90
CA SER A 315 -12.94 8.74 -13.87
C SER A 315 -13.51 10.01 -13.19
N THR A 316 -12.70 11.05 -12.97
CA THR A 316 -13.08 12.25 -12.21
C THR A 316 -13.47 13.44 -13.09
N GLY A 317 -12.84 13.63 -14.25
CA GLY A 317 -13.10 14.73 -15.18
C GLY A 317 -14.07 14.36 -16.30
N GLY A 318 -13.93 13.17 -16.89
CA GLY A 318 -14.80 12.71 -17.98
C GLY A 318 -16.26 12.51 -17.58
N PHE A 319 -16.51 12.09 -16.34
CA PHE A 319 -17.86 11.85 -15.82
C PHE A 319 -18.56 13.12 -15.30
N ARG A 320 -17.83 14.08 -14.72
CA ARG A 320 -18.38 15.34 -14.20
C ARG A 320 -18.74 16.35 -15.30
N TYR A 321 -17.93 16.45 -16.35
CA TYR A 321 -18.10 17.49 -17.36
C TYR A 321 -19.15 17.13 -18.42
N ILE A 322 -19.23 15.85 -18.83
CA ILE A 322 -20.14 15.43 -19.92
C ILE A 322 -21.55 15.12 -19.40
N PHE A 323 -21.70 14.73 -18.13
CA PHE A 323 -23.01 14.33 -17.61
C PHE A 323 -23.82 15.49 -17.03
N LEU A 324 -23.18 16.54 -16.51
CA LEU A 324 -23.88 17.66 -15.88
C LEU A 324 -24.29 18.75 -16.86
N GLU A 325 -23.46 19.07 -17.84
CA GLU A 325 -23.68 20.23 -18.71
C GLU A 325 -24.44 19.89 -20.01
N ARG A 326 -24.31 18.65 -20.49
CA ARG A 326 -25.13 18.16 -21.61
C ARG A 326 -26.60 18.03 -21.19
N ARG A 327 -26.82 17.57 -19.94
CA ARG A 327 -28.15 17.47 -19.35
C ARG A 327 -28.76 18.82 -18.98
N SER A 328 -27.97 19.88 -18.80
CA SER A 328 -28.49 21.23 -18.54
C SER A 328 -28.89 21.95 -19.82
N ARG A 329 -28.12 21.82 -20.91
CA ARG A 329 -28.49 22.38 -22.22
C ARG A 329 -29.61 21.60 -22.93
N GLU A 330 -29.57 20.27 -22.87
CA GLU A 330 -30.68 19.45 -23.38
C GLU A 330 -31.94 19.65 -22.51
N ARG A 331 -31.82 19.85 -21.18
CA ARG A 331 -32.96 20.29 -20.34
C ARG A 331 -33.49 21.66 -20.72
N GLU A 332 -32.66 22.65 -21.02
CA GLU A 332 -33.13 24.01 -21.36
C GLU A 332 -33.82 24.08 -22.72
N GLU A 333 -33.42 23.27 -23.69
CA GLU A 333 -34.11 23.13 -24.99
C GLU A 333 -35.36 22.24 -24.87
N ASP A 334 -35.32 21.14 -24.11
CA ASP A 334 -36.48 20.28 -23.84
C ASP A 334 -37.54 20.98 -22.97
N LEU A 335 -37.14 21.91 -22.09
CA LEU A 335 -38.02 22.81 -21.32
C LEU A 335 -38.74 23.84 -22.21
N ARG A 336 -38.16 24.16 -23.38
CA ARG A 336 -38.77 25.08 -24.36
C ARG A 336 -39.71 24.37 -25.34
N GLU A 337 -39.47 23.10 -25.66
CA GLU A 337 -40.25 22.36 -26.68
C GLU A 337 -41.29 21.35 -26.14
N GLY A 338 -41.50 21.27 -24.83
CA GLY A 338 -42.72 20.67 -24.27
C GLY A 338 -42.96 19.20 -24.62
N ARG A 339 -41.91 18.40 -24.83
CA ARG A 339 -42.02 16.95 -25.02
C ARG A 339 -41.38 16.19 -23.86
N ILE A 340 -42.19 15.89 -22.85
CA ILE A 340 -41.86 14.84 -21.87
C ILE A 340 -42.52 13.54 -22.34
N VAL A 341 -41.72 12.54 -22.68
CA VAL A 341 -42.12 11.13 -22.57
C VAL A 341 -42.01 10.78 -21.08
N GLN A 342 -43.11 10.27 -20.52
CA GLN A 342 -43.28 9.85 -19.14
C GLN A 342 -42.11 8.98 -18.64
N GLN A 343 -41.31 9.54 -17.74
CA GLN A 343 -40.65 8.76 -16.71
C GLN A 343 -41.16 9.31 -15.38
N GLU A 344 -42.10 8.60 -14.77
CA GLU A 344 -42.78 8.95 -13.52
C GLU A 344 -41.76 9.25 -12.42
N LEU A 345 -41.45 10.53 -12.24
CA LEU A 345 -41.00 11.04 -10.96
C LEU A 345 -42.18 10.91 -9.99
N LEU A 346 -41.97 10.25 -8.86
CA LEU A 346 -42.81 10.46 -7.67
C LEU A 346 -42.96 11.99 -7.50
N PRO A 347 -44.17 12.52 -7.29
CA PRO A 347 -44.37 13.95 -7.09
C PRO A 347 -43.40 14.47 -6.03
N GLU A 348 -42.83 15.67 -6.24
CA GLU A 348 -41.89 16.30 -5.29
C GLU A 348 -42.44 16.37 -3.85
N SER A 349 -43.75 16.22 -3.67
CA SER A 349 -44.40 15.88 -2.42
C SER A 349 -45.72 15.14 -2.67
N LEU A 350 -45.94 14.01 -1.99
CA LEU A 350 -47.23 13.29 -1.96
C LEU A 350 -48.22 13.89 -0.94
N VAL A 351 -47.83 14.94 -0.22
CA VAL A 351 -48.68 15.62 0.77
C VAL A 351 -49.96 16.14 0.11
N GLY A 352 -51.10 15.86 0.74
CA GLY A 352 -52.45 16.16 0.24
C GLY A 352 -53.04 15.10 -0.70
N GLN A 353 -52.26 14.10 -1.12
CA GLN A 353 -52.75 13.00 -1.94
C GLN A 353 -53.28 11.86 -1.07
N THR A 354 -54.07 10.96 -1.65
CA THR A 354 -54.50 9.72 -0.99
C THR A 354 -53.88 8.52 -1.70
N LEU A 355 -53.12 7.71 -0.96
CA LEU A 355 -52.61 6.42 -1.42
C LEU A 355 -53.46 5.31 -0.83
N SER A 356 -54.12 4.53 -1.67
CA SER A 356 -55.19 3.58 -1.36
C SER A 356 -56.31 4.25 -0.57
N HIS A 357 -56.21 4.25 0.75
CA HIS A 357 -57.15 4.90 1.67
C HIS A 357 -56.44 5.73 2.74
N TYR A 358 -55.13 5.95 2.57
CA TYR A 358 -54.28 6.73 3.45
C TYR A 358 -54.10 8.14 2.89
N GLU A 359 -54.67 9.13 3.56
CA GLU A 359 -54.43 10.54 3.24
C GLU A 359 -53.04 10.94 3.70
N ILE A 360 -52.19 11.47 2.84
CA ILE A 360 -50.84 11.90 3.20
C ILE A 360 -50.91 13.32 3.77
N LEU A 361 -50.59 13.47 5.05
CA LEU A 361 -50.73 14.72 5.79
C LEU A 361 -49.44 15.55 5.82
N ALA A 362 -48.30 14.91 6.05
CA ALA A 362 -47.01 15.58 6.18
C ALA A 362 -45.85 14.64 5.86
N LYS A 363 -44.70 15.18 5.48
CA LYS A 363 -43.45 14.41 5.35
C LYS A 363 -42.79 14.29 6.72
N LEU A 364 -42.49 13.07 7.16
CA LEU A 364 -41.80 12.80 8.42
C LEU A 364 -40.28 12.70 8.24
N GLY A 365 -39.82 12.15 7.11
CA GLY A 365 -38.39 11.98 6.84
C GLY A 365 -38.11 11.30 5.51
N GLY A 366 -36.83 11.18 5.14
CA GLY A 366 -36.42 10.55 3.88
C GLY A 366 -35.06 9.83 4.00
N GLY A 367 -35.00 8.61 3.48
CA GLY A 367 -33.84 7.73 3.49
C GLY A 367 -33.46 7.22 2.09
N GLY A 368 -32.33 6.51 1.99
CA GLY A 368 -31.89 5.86 0.75
C GLY A 368 -32.90 4.88 0.16
N MET A 369 -33.78 4.31 1.00
CA MET A 369 -34.79 3.31 0.60
C MET A 369 -36.17 3.90 0.28
N GLY A 370 -36.44 5.17 0.60
CA GLY A 370 -37.80 5.70 0.51
C GLY A 370 -38.04 7.00 1.29
N ILE A 371 -39.24 7.56 1.12
CA ILE A 371 -39.71 8.74 1.87
C ILE A 371 -40.82 8.28 2.82
N VAL A 372 -40.74 8.69 4.09
CA VAL A 372 -41.74 8.39 5.12
C VAL A 372 -42.64 9.61 5.31
N TYR A 373 -43.95 9.40 5.20
CA TYR A 373 -44.97 10.39 5.42
C TYR A 373 -45.85 10.04 6.62
N LEU A 374 -46.36 11.05 7.31
CA LEU A 374 -47.51 10.92 8.20
C LEU A 374 -48.75 10.86 7.32
N GLY A 375 -49.59 9.87 7.55
CA GLY A 375 -50.88 9.78 6.89
C GLY A 375 -52.03 9.49 7.85
N ARG A 376 -53.26 9.67 7.37
CA ARG A 376 -54.50 9.32 8.06
C ARG A 376 -55.16 8.17 7.31
N ASP A 377 -55.32 7.05 7.97
CA ASP A 377 -56.16 5.95 7.49
C ASP A 377 -57.62 6.41 7.51
N LYS A 378 -58.23 6.65 6.34
CA LYS A 378 -59.62 7.12 6.24
C LYS A 378 -60.65 6.07 6.63
N ARG A 379 -60.28 4.78 6.66
CA ARG A 379 -61.20 3.69 7.01
C ARG A 379 -61.30 3.51 8.51
N LEU A 380 -60.16 3.54 9.20
CA LEU A 380 -60.08 3.35 10.65
C LEU A 380 -59.93 4.66 11.44
N ASN A 381 -59.80 5.79 10.75
CA ASN A 381 -59.63 7.13 11.30
C ASN A 381 -58.48 7.22 12.34
N ARG A 382 -57.30 6.70 11.97
CA ARG A 382 -56.09 6.72 12.79
C ARG A 382 -54.88 7.24 12.01
N ASP A 383 -53.93 7.83 12.73
CA ASP A 383 -52.67 8.25 12.13
C ASP A 383 -51.76 7.03 11.88
N VAL A 384 -51.08 7.02 10.74
CA VAL A 384 -50.18 5.97 10.27
C VAL A 384 -48.91 6.58 9.69
N ALA A 385 -47.81 5.83 9.71
CA ALA A 385 -46.63 6.17 8.94
C ALA A 385 -46.67 5.43 7.59
N VAL A 386 -46.55 6.16 6.48
CA VAL A 386 -46.58 5.62 5.12
C VAL A 386 -45.20 5.78 4.51
N LYS A 387 -44.48 4.66 4.35
CA LYS A 387 -43.16 4.61 3.73
C LYS A 387 -43.32 4.29 2.25
N VAL A 388 -43.06 5.28 1.41
CA VAL A 388 -43.09 5.18 -0.05
C VAL A 388 -41.70 4.79 -0.54
N LEU A 389 -41.62 3.69 -1.29
CA LEU A 389 -40.36 3.12 -1.76
C LEU A 389 -39.91 3.83 -3.05
N ARG A 390 -38.60 4.09 -3.20
CA ARG A 390 -38.04 4.79 -4.38
C ARG A 390 -37.80 3.83 -5.55
N GLY A 391 -38.16 4.26 -6.77
CA GLY A 391 -37.92 3.55 -8.03
C GLY A 391 -38.85 2.36 -8.27
N ARG A 392 -38.75 1.71 -9.44
CA ARG A 392 -39.36 0.38 -9.69
C ARG A 392 -38.61 -0.70 -8.88
N ALA A 393 -38.51 -0.55 -7.56
CA ALA A 393 -37.88 -1.52 -6.65
C ALA A 393 -38.49 -2.92 -6.84
N LEU A 394 -39.72 -2.98 -7.37
CA LEU A 394 -40.43 -4.20 -7.71
C LEU A 394 -40.87 -4.18 -9.19
N ALA A 395 -39.92 -4.06 -10.12
CA ALA A 395 -40.18 -4.03 -11.57
C ALA A 395 -40.80 -5.33 -12.13
N ASP A 396 -40.63 -6.46 -11.43
CA ASP A 396 -41.18 -7.78 -11.78
C ASP A 396 -42.26 -8.21 -10.79
N GLU A 397 -43.38 -8.72 -11.30
CA GLU A 397 -44.49 -9.33 -10.55
C GLU A 397 -44.01 -10.45 -9.62
N LYS A 398 -42.96 -11.19 -10.00
CA LYS A 398 -42.34 -12.22 -9.15
C LYS A 398 -41.69 -11.61 -7.90
N MET A 399 -41.01 -10.47 -8.04
CA MET A 399 -40.43 -9.73 -6.93
C MET A 399 -41.52 -9.13 -6.05
N ARG A 400 -42.58 -8.55 -6.63
CA ARG A 400 -43.76 -8.05 -5.89
C ARG A 400 -44.39 -9.12 -5.01
N ARG A 401 -44.59 -10.32 -5.55
CA ARG A 401 -45.17 -11.46 -4.81
C ARG A 401 -44.28 -11.94 -3.67
N ARG A 402 -42.97 -12.01 -3.90
CA ARG A 402 -42.01 -12.37 -2.85
C ARG A 402 -41.99 -11.31 -1.74
N PHE A 403 -41.90 -10.04 -2.11
CA PHE A 403 -41.92 -8.92 -1.18
C PHE A 403 -43.20 -8.89 -0.36
N ARG A 404 -44.37 -9.04 -0.99
CA ARG A 404 -45.67 -9.12 -0.31
C ARG A 404 -45.72 -10.29 0.68
N ARG A 405 -45.20 -11.46 0.32
CA ARG A 405 -45.12 -12.62 1.22
C ARG A 405 -44.23 -12.36 2.43
N GLU A 406 -43.09 -11.71 2.24
CA GLU A 406 -42.18 -11.35 3.33
C GLU A 406 -42.78 -10.24 4.22
N ALA A 407 -43.42 -9.21 3.65
CA ALA A 407 -44.15 -8.18 4.40
C ALA A 407 -45.33 -8.75 5.21
N LEU A 408 -46.06 -9.74 4.66
CA LEU A 408 -47.10 -10.48 5.38
C LEU A 408 -46.56 -11.36 6.51
N ALA A 409 -45.30 -11.78 6.46
CA ALA A 409 -44.66 -12.47 7.57
C ALA A 409 -44.32 -11.49 8.69
N LEU A 410 -43.85 -10.28 8.34
CA LEU A 410 -43.55 -9.21 9.28
C LEU A 410 -44.82 -8.65 9.96
N SER A 411 -45.95 -8.57 9.27
CA SER A 411 -47.21 -8.07 9.86
C SER A 411 -47.80 -8.98 10.96
N LYS A 412 -47.30 -10.21 11.08
CA LYS A 412 -47.68 -11.14 12.16
C LYS A 412 -46.96 -10.86 13.48
N LEU A 413 -45.86 -10.10 13.44
CA LEU A 413 -45.16 -9.70 14.66
C LEU A 413 -46.06 -8.76 15.46
N SER A 414 -46.39 -9.15 16.68
CA SER A 414 -47.18 -8.33 17.60
C SER A 414 -46.49 -8.25 18.95
N HIS A 415 -45.87 -7.11 19.22
CA HIS A 415 -45.14 -6.88 20.45
C HIS A 415 -45.19 -5.40 20.84
N PRO A 416 -45.30 -5.04 22.13
CA PRO A 416 -45.30 -3.64 22.58
C PRO A 416 -44.12 -2.81 22.04
N HIS A 417 -42.95 -3.44 21.92
CA HIS A 417 -41.70 -2.80 21.49
C HIS A 417 -41.40 -2.93 19.98
N ILE A 418 -42.33 -3.46 19.18
CA ILE A 418 -42.22 -3.56 17.71
C ILE A 418 -43.31 -2.71 17.07
N ALA A 419 -42.97 -1.82 16.13
CA ALA A 419 -43.97 -1.10 15.35
C ALA A 419 -44.72 -2.03 14.40
N GLY A 420 -46.04 -2.05 14.50
CA GLY A 420 -46.88 -2.93 13.68
C GLY A 420 -46.91 -2.51 12.21
N ILE A 421 -46.88 -3.47 11.30
CA ILE A 421 -47.15 -3.24 9.88
C ILE A 421 -48.64 -3.48 9.64
N PHE A 422 -49.33 -2.48 9.10
CA PHE A 422 -50.77 -2.56 8.82
C PHE A 422 -51.06 -3.00 7.40
N ASP A 423 -50.28 -2.52 6.43
CA ASP A 423 -50.57 -2.76 5.02
C ASP A 423 -49.33 -2.67 4.15
N PHE A 424 -49.38 -3.37 3.03
CA PHE A 424 -48.43 -3.24 1.92
C PHE A 424 -49.22 -3.30 0.62
N ASP A 425 -49.17 -2.20 -0.13
CA ASP A 425 -50.00 -2.02 -1.32
C ASP A 425 -49.26 -1.19 -2.38
N SER A 426 -49.81 -1.17 -3.60
CA SER A 426 -49.29 -0.43 -4.74
C SER A 426 -50.43 0.30 -5.44
N GLN A 427 -50.31 1.62 -5.58
CA GLN A 427 -51.24 2.42 -6.36
C GLN A 427 -50.48 3.24 -7.40
N ASP A 428 -50.96 3.24 -8.65
CA ASP A 428 -50.43 4.09 -9.73
C ASP A 428 -48.90 4.00 -9.87
N GLY A 429 -48.36 2.78 -9.73
CA GLY A 429 -46.91 2.51 -9.81
C GLY A 429 -46.11 2.85 -8.55
N VAL A 430 -46.76 3.35 -7.50
CA VAL A 430 -46.15 3.71 -6.21
C VAL A 430 -46.34 2.56 -5.21
N ASP A 431 -45.25 1.85 -4.92
CA ASP A 431 -45.20 0.83 -3.88
C ASP A 431 -45.02 1.50 -2.50
N PHE A 432 -45.87 1.15 -1.52
CA PHE A 432 -45.81 1.73 -0.18
C PHE A 432 -46.11 0.72 0.94
N ILE A 433 -45.60 1.00 2.13
CA ILE A 433 -45.87 0.26 3.38
C ILE A 433 -46.55 1.22 4.35
N ALA A 434 -47.73 0.83 4.86
CA ALA A 434 -48.39 1.54 5.95
C ALA A 434 -48.08 0.81 7.27
N MET A 435 -47.56 1.56 8.24
CA MET A 435 -47.15 1.05 9.54
C MET A 435 -47.64 1.95 10.67
N GLU A 436 -47.51 1.46 11.88
CA GLU A 436 -47.86 2.20 13.09
C GLU A 436 -47.08 3.53 13.17
N PHE A 437 -47.83 4.62 13.34
CA PHE A 437 -47.23 5.90 13.69
C PHE A 437 -46.95 5.93 15.20
N VAL A 438 -45.67 5.92 15.56
CA VAL A 438 -45.26 6.01 16.97
C VAL A 438 -44.96 7.46 17.30
N ALA A 439 -45.85 8.09 18.08
CA ALA A 439 -45.63 9.44 18.56
C ALA A 439 -44.53 9.46 19.64
N GLY A 440 -43.47 10.23 19.40
CA GLY A 440 -42.32 10.29 20.29
C GLY A 440 -41.11 10.97 19.65
N MET A 441 -39.96 10.82 20.31
CA MET A 441 -38.66 11.31 19.84
C MET A 441 -37.81 10.13 19.38
N SER A 442 -37.06 10.26 18.28
CA SER A 442 -36.11 9.21 17.89
C SER A 442 -34.99 9.09 18.93
N LEU A 443 -34.48 7.87 19.15
CA LEU A 443 -33.35 7.65 20.04
C LEU A 443 -32.12 8.42 19.55
N SER A 444 -31.94 8.57 18.23
CA SER A 444 -30.90 9.44 17.68
C SER A 444 -31.03 10.89 18.14
N ASP A 445 -32.24 11.46 18.12
CA ASP A 445 -32.44 12.83 18.58
C ASP A 445 -32.21 12.94 20.10
N ARG A 446 -32.61 11.93 20.88
CA ARG A 446 -32.36 11.89 22.33
C ARG A 446 -30.87 11.85 22.66
N ILE A 447 -30.07 11.09 21.91
CA ILE A 447 -28.61 10.99 22.08
C ILE A 447 -27.92 12.31 21.67
N ARG A 448 -28.43 13.04 20.67
CA ARG A 448 -27.87 14.36 20.30
C ARG A 448 -27.95 15.40 21.43
N HIS A 449 -28.85 15.21 22.40
CA HIS A 449 -28.93 16.04 23.61
C HIS A 449 -27.95 15.60 24.71
N GLY A 450 -27.16 14.55 24.49
CA GLY A 450 -26.18 14.00 25.41
C GLY A 450 -26.43 12.52 25.73
N SER A 451 -25.41 11.88 26.31
CA SER A 451 -25.49 10.50 26.80
C SER A 451 -26.63 10.30 27.80
N LEU A 452 -27.21 9.11 27.82
CA LEU A 452 -28.23 8.71 28.78
C LEU A 452 -27.58 8.24 30.08
N PRO A 453 -28.22 8.47 31.25
CA PRO A 453 -27.89 7.76 32.47
C PRO A 453 -27.93 6.24 32.25
N GLU A 454 -27.00 5.51 32.86
CA GLU A 454 -26.87 4.05 32.65
C GLU A 454 -28.19 3.30 32.87
N HIS A 455 -28.92 3.62 33.94
CA HIS A 455 -30.21 2.99 34.22
C HIS A 455 -31.25 3.20 33.11
N GLU A 456 -31.31 4.39 32.51
CA GLU A 456 -32.22 4.66 31.37
C GLU A 456 -31.77 3.89 30.12
N ALA A 457 -30.46 3.92 29.82
CA ALA A 457 -29.90 3.23 28.66
C ALA A 457 -30.12 1.71 28.73
N VAL A 458 -29.97 1.11 29.92
CA VAL A 458 -30.22 -0.31 30.16
C VAL A 458 -31.71 -0.65 29.98
N VAL A 459 -32.63 0.16 30.52
CA VAL A 459 -34.08 -0.05 30.33
C VAL A 459 -34.45 -0.02 28.85
N VAL A 460 -33.95 0.96 28.09
CA VAL A 460 -34.16 1.04 26.64
C VAL A 460 -33.56 -0.17 25.91
N ALA A 461 -32.35 -0.60 26.28
CA ALA A 461 -31.70 -1.75 25.68
C ALA A 461 -32.46 -3.06 25.94
N ILE A 462 -33.03 -3.25 27.14
CA ILE A 462 -33.89 -4.40 27.47
C ILE A 462 -35.12 -4.42 26.56
N GLN A 463 -35.81 -3.29 26.40
CA GLN A 463 -37.00 -3.21 25.54
C GLN A 463 -36.68 -3.49 24.06
N ILE A 464 -35.53 -3.03 23.57
CA ILE A 464 -35.04 -3.37 22.22
C ILE A 464 -34.70 -4.86 22.14
N ALA A 465 -34.06 -5.44 23.16
CA ALA A 465 -33.73 -6.85 23.21
C ALA A 465 -34.99 -7.74 23.20
N GLU A 466 -36.03 -7.39 23.95
CA GLU A 466 -37.32 -8.08 23.92
C GLU A 466 -37.96 -8.06 22.52
N ALA A 467 -37.90 -6.92 21.83
CA ALA A 467 -38.33 -6.82 20.43
C ALA A 467 -37.52 -7.73 19.50
N LEU A 468 -36.19 -7.81 19.69
CA LEU A 468 -35.34 -8.72 18.91
C LEU A 468 -35.65 -10.19 19.19
N VAL A 469 -35.89 -10.57 20.45
CA VAL A 469 -36.27 -11.94 20.84
C VAL A 469 -37.53 -12.39 20.10
N GLU A 470 -38.56 -11.55 20.11
CA GLU A 470 -39.84 -11.86 19.45
C GLU A 470 -39.68 -11.98 17.92
N ALA A 471 -38.92 -11.08 17.29
CA ALA A 471 -38.64 -11.13 15.86
C ALA A 471 -37.80 -12.37 15.48
N HIS A 472 -36.76 -12.67 16.24
CA HIS A 472 -35.86 -13.81 16.01
C HIS A 472 -36.60 -15.14 16.17
N ALA A 473 -37.53 -15.25 17.12
CA ALA A 473 -38.39 -16.42 17.30
C ALA A 473 -39.26 -16.72 16.06
N HIS A 474 -39.59 -15.67 15.29
CA HIS A 474 -40.32 -15.76 14.02
C HIS A 474 -39.40 -15.81 12.78
N GLY A 475 -38.09 -15.96 12.98
CA GLY A 475 -37.09 -16.05 11.89
C GLY A 475 -36.83 -14.71 11.18
N VAL A 476 -37.21 -13.59 11.78
CA VAL A 476 -37.01 -12.24 11.25
C VAL A 476 -35.78 -11.61 11.88
N ILE A 477 -34.84 -11.15 11.06
CA ILE A 477 -33.63 -10.42 11.50
C ILE A 477 -33.80 -8.95 11.09
N HIS A 478 -33.46 -8.02 11.97
CA HIS A 478 -33.65 -6.58 11.76
C HIS A 478 -32.71 -6.02 10.68
N ARG A 479 -31.40 -6.28 10.78
CA ARG A 479 -30.32 -5.91 9.83
C ARG A 479 -29.97 -4.43 9.66
N ASP A 480 -30.83 -3.51 10.09
CA ASP A 480 -30.54 -2.06 10.08
C ASP A 480 -30.85 -1.41 11.45
N LEU A 481 -30.48 -2.07 12.55
CA LEU A 481 -30.76 -1.53 13.89
C LEU A 481 -29.80 -0.36 14.18
N LYS A 482 -30.37 0.82 14.41
CA LYS A 482 -29.66 2.06 14.72
C LYS A 482 -30.57 3.03 15.50
N PRO A 483 -30.04 4.07 16.16
CA PRO A 483 -30.86 4.97 16.98
C PRO A 483 -31.95 5.71 16.21
N ALA A 484 -31.77 5.94 14.90
CA ALA A 484 -32.80 6.55 14.05
C ALA A 484 -34.02 5.65 13.80
N ASN A 485 -33.88 4.33 14.00
CA ASN A 485 -34.94 3.34 13.83
C ASN A 485 -35.57 2.93 15.17
N VAL A 486 -35.32 3.68 16.25
CA VAL A 486 -35.94 3.48 17.57
C VAL A 486 -36.62 4.78 17.99
N VAL A 487 -37.88 4.71 18.39
CA VAL A 487 -38.64 5.85 18.92
C VAL A 487 -38.89 5.65 20.41
N LEU A 488 -38.61 6.67 21.19
CA LEU A 488 -39.00 6.76 22.59
C LEU A 488 -40.35 7.48 22.67
N THR A 489 -41.37 6.78 23.17
CA THR A 489 -42.71 7.36 23.36
C THR A 489 -42.68 8.41 24.47
N ALA A 490 -43.75 9.20 24.61
CA ALA A 490 -43.90 10.14 25.72
C ALA A 490 -43.86 9.46 27.11
N LYS A 491 -44.07 8.14 27.17
CA LYS A 491 -43.98 7.33 28.40
C LYS A 491 -42.57 6.79 28.66
N GLY A 492 -41.60 7.07 27.78
CA GLY A 492 -40.24 6.56 27.87
C GLY A 492 -40.07 5.12 27.37
N GLU A 493 -41.06 4.56 26.69
CA GLU A 493 -40.99 3.21 26.12
C GLU A 493 -40.31 3.25 24.75
N ALA A 494 -39.37 2.34 24.52
CA ALA A 494 -38.70 2.18 23.25
C ALA A 494 -39.54 1.32 22.30
N LYS A 495 -39.65 1.77 21.05
CA LYS A 495 -40.33 1.04 19.99
C LYS A 495 -39.44 1.01 18.74
N VAL A 496 -39.13 -0.19 18.29
CA VAL A 496 -38.25 -0.44 17.16
C VAL A 496 -39.07 -0.42 15.87
N LEU A 497 -38.61 0.34 14.89
CA LEU A 497 -39.22 0.55 13.59
C LEU A 497 -38.56 -0.34 12.52
N ASP A 498 -39.20 -0.50 11.35
CA ASP A 498 -38.58 -1.02 10.13
C ASP A 498 -37.95 -2.44 10.19
N PHE A 499 -38.43 -3.33 11.07
CA PHE A 499 -37.96 -4.72 11.15
C PHE A 499 -37.92 -5.41 9.79
N GLY A 500 -36.75 -5.91 9.40
CA GLY A 500 -36.59 -6.75 8.20
C GLY A 500 -36.81 -6.02 6.87
N LEU A 501 -37.12 -4.72 6.86
CA LEU A 501 -37.36 -3.97 5.62
C LEU A 501 -36.08 -3.83 4.76
N ALA A 502 -34.89 -3.88 5.39
CA ALA A 502 -33.61 -3.93 4.69
C ALA A 502 -33.39 -5.25 3.93
N SER A 503 -33.90 -6.39 4.44
CA SER A 503 -33.89 -7.67 3.72
C SER A 503 -34.74 -7.60 2.45
N LEU A 504 -35.92 -6.99 2.59
CA LEU A 504 -36.90 -6.82 1.53
C LEU A 504 -36.38 -6.00 0.33
N ALA A 505 -35.56 -4.97 0.59
CA ALA A 505 -34.94 -4.16 -0.46
C ALA A 505 -33.61 -4.72 -1.02
N ARG A 506 -32.92 -5.60 -0.29
CA ARG A 506 -31.75 -6.33 -0.82
C ARG A 506 -32.16 -7.54 -1.66
N ALA A 507 -33.34 -8.11 -1.42
CA ALA A 507 -33.90 -9.20 -2.22
C ALA A 507 -34.26 -8.80 -3.67
N THR A 508 -34.22 -7.49 -3.99
CA THR A 508 -34.48 -6.92 -5.33
C THR A 508 -33.21 -6.56 -6.10
N THR A 509 -32.04 -6.73 -5.47
CA THR A 509 -30.72 -6.55 -6.09
C THR A 509 -30.00 -7.89 -6.08
N ASP A 510 -29.84 -8.52 -7.25
CA ASP A 510 -29.04 -9.75 -7.36
C ASP A 510 -27.64 -9.51 -6.77
N SER A 511 -27.15 -10.51 -6.03
CA SER A 511 -26.05 -10.50 -5.04
C SER A 511 -24.63 -10.06 -5.49
N GLU A 512 -24.43 -9.14 -6.43
CA GLU A 512 -23.07 -8.79 -6.90
C GLU A 512 -22.61 -7.33 -6.73
N THR A 513 -23.40 -6.45 -6.12
CA THR A 513 -23.00 -5.03 -6.02
C THR A 513 -23.30 -4.40 -4.66
N VAL A 514 -22.61 -4.87 -3.61
CA VAL A 514 -22.44 -4.04 -2.39
C VAL A 514 -21.53 -2.84 -2.70
N SER A 515 -20.60 -2.99 -3.65
CA SER A 515 -19.62 -1.97 -4.04
C SER A 515 -20.19 -0.74 -4.77
N ALA A 516 -21.42 -0.82 -5.31
CA ALA A 516 -21.99 0.25 -6.14
C ALA A 516 -22.91 1.23 -5.38
N SER A 517 -23.10 1.02 -4.07
CA SER A 517 -24.07 1.77 -3.25
C SER A 517 -23.48 2.90 -2.40
N ILE A 518 -22.26 3.34 -2.68
CA ILE A 518 -21.50 4.35 -1.89
C ILE A 518 -21.52 5.74 -2.58
N THR A 519 -22.55 6.06 -3.38
CA THR A 519 -22.62 7.33 -4.13
C THR A 519 -23.37 8.47 -3.43
N GLU A 520 -23.87 8.26 -2.19
CA GLU A 520 -24.35 9.33 -1.31
C GLU A 520 -23.55 9.38 0.01
N PRO A 521 -22.54 10.27 0.13
CA PRO A 521 -21.52 10.20 1.18
C PRO A 521 -22.08 10.23 2.61
N ASN A 522 -23.08 11.08 2.89
CA ASN A 522 -23.52 11.34 4.27
C ASN A 522 -24.50 10.29 4.81
N GLN A 523 -25.26 9.60 3.95
CA GLN A 523 -26.33 8.69 4.41
C GLN A 523 -25.86 7.22 4.50
N VAL A 524 -24.90 6.83 3.65
CA VAL A 524 -24.26 5.52 3.68
C VAL A 524 -23.35 5.38 4.91
N MET A 525 -22.55 6.41 5.21
CA MET A 525 -21.65 6.47 6.36
C MET A 525 -22.39 6.33 7.72
N GLY A 526 -23.59 6.89 7.82
CA GLY A 526 -24.42 6.81 9.04
C GLY A 526 -24.94 5.41 9.34
N THR A 527 -25.15 4.57 8.33
CA THR A 527 -25.69 3.21 8.49
C THR A 527 -24.57 2.18 8.66
N LEU A 528 -23.42 2.37 7.99
CA LEU A 528 -22.24 1.51 8.11
C LEU A 528 -21.74 1.34 9.55
N ALA A 529 -21.78 2.42 10.35
CA ALA A 529 -21.26 2.42 11.72
C ALA A 529 -21.94 1.43 12.69
N TYR A 530 -23.15 0.97 12.38
CA TYR A 530 -23.92 0.03 13.20
C TYR A 530 -23.93 -1.40 12.64
N MET A 531 -23.35 -1.61 11.45
CA MET A 531 -23.33 -2.94 10.83
C MET A 531 -22.32 -3.86 11.51
N ALA A 532 -22.71 -5.12 11.67
CA ALA A 532 -21.81 -6.15 12.17
C ALA A 532 -20.70 -6.48 11.15
N PRO A 533 -19.48 -6.86 11.59
CA PRO A 533 -18.37 -7.21 10.70
C PRO A 533 -18.71 -8.22 9.60
N GLU A 534 -19.49 -9.25 9.92
CA GLU A 534 -19.96 -10.24 8.96
C GLU A 534 -20.86 -9.62 7.88
N SER A 535 -21.69 -8.63 8.24
CA SER A 535 -22.57 -7.92 7.29
C SER A 535 -21.78 -7.03 6.35
N LEU A 536 -20.69 -6.41 6.83
CA LEU A 536 -19.75 -5.60 6.05
C LEU A 536 -18.93 -6.45 5.07
N ARG A 537 -18.59 -7.69 5.43
CA ARG A 537 -17.92 -8.66 4.53
C ARG A 537 -18.87 -9.28 3.50
N GLY A 538 -20.16 -8.98 3.57
CA GLY A 538 -21.18 -9.60 2.71
C GLY A 538 -21.53 -11.04 3.11
N GLU A 539 -21.12 -11.49 4.29
CA GLU A 539 -21.49 -12.78 4.85
C GLU A 539 -22.97 -12.77 5.31
N ARG A 540 -23.52 -13.96 5.59
CA ARG A 540 -24.93 -14.10 5.98
C ARG A 540 -25.14 -13.58 7.41
N ALA A 541 -25.84 -12.45 7.53
CA ALA A 541 -26.29 -11.94 8.82
C ALA A 541 -27.29 -12.91 9.50
N ASP A 542 -27.13 -13.10 10.81
CA ASP A 542 -28.01 -13.87 11.67
C ASP A 542 -28.45 -13.06 12.91
N ALA A 543 -29.12 -13.68 13.88
CA ALA A 543 -29.55 -13.05 15.12
C ALA A 543 -28.42 -12.31 15.87
N ARG A 544 -27.19 -12.81 15.78
CA ARG A 544 -26.00 -12.25 16.45
C ARG A 544 -25.50 -10.97 15.77
N SER A 545 -25.89 -10.73 14.53
CA SER A 545 -25.65 -9.46 13.85
C SER A 545 -26.50 -8.34 14.45
N ASP A 546 -27.77 -8.61 14.81
CA ASP A 546 -28.63 -7.63 15.49
C ASP A 546 -28.14 -7.36 16.93
N ILE A 547 -27.61 -8.37 17.61
CA ILE A 547 -26.99 -8.22 18.94
C ILE A 547 -25.77 -7.29 18.88
N TYR A 548 -24.95 -7.40 17.83
CA TYR A 548 -23.85 -6.46 17.61
C TYR A 548 -24.37 -5.03 17.44
N SER A 549 -25.37 -4.82 16.58
CA SER A 549 -25.96 -3.50 16.37
C SER A 549 -26.57 -2.93 17.65
N LEU A 550 -27.24 -3.75 18.47
CA LEU A 550 -27.73 -3.35 19.80
C LEU A 550 -26.58 -2.95 20.72
N GLY A 551 -25.46 -3.66 20.69
CA GLY A 551 -24.25 -3.31 21.42
C GLY A 551 -23.69 -1.94 21.03
N VAL A 552 -23.65 -1.64 19.73
CA VAL A 552 -23.25 -0.32 19.22
C VAL A 552 -24.21 0.77 19.67
N VAL A 553 -25.53 0.53 19.63
CA VAL A 553 -26.55 1.46 20.12
C VAL A 553 -26.40 1.71 21.62
N LEU A 554 -26.18 0.66 22.42
CA LEU A 554 -25.98 0.78 23.87
C LEU A 554 -24.68 1.55 24.19
N TYR A 555 -23.59 1.27 23.48
CA TYR A 555 -22.34 2.03 23.58
C TYR A 555 -22.59 3.53 23.37
N GLU A 556 -23.32 3.88 22.32
CA GLU A 556 -23.59 5.27 21.98
C GLU A 556 -24.56 5.94 22.97
N MET A 557 -25.57 5.22 23.47
CA MET A 557 -26.43 5.73 24.54
C MET A 557 -25.62 6.09 25.78
N LEU A 558 -24.67 5.25 26.19
CA LEU A 558 -23.89 5.43 27.42
C LEU A 558 -22.79 6.51 27.30
N THR A 559 -22.23 6.70 26.10
CA THR A 559 -21.05 7.55 25.89
C THR A 559 -21.34 8.81 25.06
N GLY A 560 -22.49 8.87 24.37
CA GLY A 560 -22.82 9.92 23.41
C GLY A 560 -22.01 9.88 22.12
N ARG A 561 -21.17 8.85 21.92
CA ARG A 561 -20.32 8.67 20.73
C ARG A 561 -20.37 7.23 20.26
N ARG A 562 -20.17 7.01 18.96
CA ARG A 562 -20.08 5.67 18.38
C ARG A 562 -18.74 4.99 18.78
N PRO A 563 -18.68 3.65 18.89
CA PRO A 563 -17.44 2.92 19.19
C PRO A 563 -16.42 3.02 18.05
N PHE A 564 -16.88 3.23 16.81
CA PHE A 564 -16.06 3.41 15.61
C PHE A 564 -16.55 4.63 14.85
N HIS A 565 -15.61 5.46 14.38
CA HIS A 565 -15.89 6.72 13.68
C HIS A 565 -14.72 7.10 12.79
N ASP A 566 -14.97 7.31 11.50
CA ASP A 566 -14.04 7.92 10.53
C ASP A 566 -14.84 8.74 9.52
N ASP A 567 -14.22 9.81 8.99
CA ASP A 567 -14.84 10.72 8.01
C ASP A 567 -14.90 10.12 6.60
N ASP A 568 -14.08 9.10 6.33
CA ASP A 568 -14.06 8.34 5.09
C ASP A 568 -14.77 6.98 5.27
N PRO A 569 -15.75 6.62 4.40
CA PRO A 569 -16.45 5.34 4.50
C PRO A 569 -15.56 4.09 4.36
N HIS A 570 -14.46 4.15 3.62
CA HIS A 570 -13.52 3.03 3.47
C HIS A 570 -12.63 2.88 4.71
N GLU A 571 -12.21 3.99 5.32
CA GLU A 571 -11.52 3.96 6.61
C GLU A 571 -12.44 3.43 7.72
N LEU A 572 -13.69 3.89 7.78
CA LEU A 572 -14.67 3.39 8.75
C LEU A 572 -14.90 1.88 8.58
N TYR A 573 -14.95 1.40 7.33
CA TYR A 573 -15.04 -0.02 7.02
C TYR A 573 -13.85 -0.79 7.60
N PHE A 574 -12.63 -0.31 7.36
CA PHE A 574 -11.42 -0.92 7.90
C PHE A 574 -11.40 -0.90 9.44
N THR A 575 -11.72 0.24 10.06
CA THR A 575 -11.77 0.42 11.51
C THR A 575 -12.73 -0.56 12.17
N ILE A 576 -13.93 -0.74 11.61
CA ILE A 576 -14.91 -1.71 12.14
C ILE A 576 -14.40 -3.15 12.01
N LEU A 577 -13.64 -3.49 10.98
CA LEU A 577 -13.15 -4.86 10.79
C LEU A 577 -11.89 -5.19 11.60
N SER A 578 -11.04 -4.20 11.86
CA SER A 578 -9.65 -4.43 12.28
C SER A 578 -9.33 -3.93 13.69
N LEU A 579 -10.01 -2.88 14.18
CA LEU A 579 -9.64 -2.22 15.44
C LEU A 579 -10.56 -2.62 16.61
N PRO A 580 -10.01 -2.77 17.83
CA PRO A 580 -10.83 -2.93 19.02
C PRO A 580 -11.54 -1.60 19.36
N PRO A 581 -12.76 -1.64 19.91
CA PRO A 581 -13.45 -0.44 20.39
C PRO A 581 -12.73 0.15 21.61
N ALA A 582 -12.81 1.47 21.78
CA ALA A 582 -12.44 2.09 23.05
C ALA A 582 -13.34 1.56 24.19
N ALA A 583 -12.81 1.44 25.41
CA ALA A 583 -13.63 1.08 26.56
C ALA A 583 -14.62 2.22 26.89
N PRO A 584 -15.93 1.96 27.05
CA PRO A 584 -16.92 2.98 27.40
C PRO A 584 -16.54 3.85 28.60
N SER A 585 -15.92 3.26 29.63
CA SER A 585 -15.47 3.95 30.84
C SER A 585 -14.42 5.04 30.59
N VAL A 586 -13.67 4.96 29.49
CA VAL A 586 -12.72 6.01 29.06
C VAL A 586 -13.46 7.28 28.63
N LEU A 587 -14.65 7.14 28.05
CA LEU A 587 -15.48 8.27 27.62
C LEU A 587 -16.43 8.75 28.72
N ASN A 588 -16.91 7.85 29.57
CA ASN A 588 -17.78 8.15 30.68
C ASN A 588 -17.46 7.27 31.90
N ALA A 589 -16.66 7.80 32.82
CA ALA A 589 -16.20 7.09 34.01
C ALA A 589 -17.30 6.68 35.00
N ARG A 590 -18.56 7.09 34.78
CA ARG A 590 -19.71 6.69 35.61
C ARG A 590 -20.32 5.36 35.17
N ILE A 591 -19.90 4.81 34.04
CA ILE A 591 -20.38 3.52 33.53
C ILE A 591 -19.84 2.39 34.43
N SER A 592 -20.73 1.51 34.87
CA SER A 592 -20.37 0.34 35.67
C SER A 592 -19.55 -0.68 34.86
N ALA A 593 -18.67 -1.41 35.56
CA ALA A 593 -17.88 -2.48 34.92
C ALA A 593 -18.75 -3.57 34.28
N ALA A 594 -19.95 -3.81 34.82
CA ALA A 594 -20.91 -4.77 34.28
C ALA A 594 -21.50 -4.29 32.94
N ALA A 595 -21.92 -3.03 32.86
CA ALA A 595 -22.42 -2.43 31.62
C ALA A 595 -21.32 -2.37 30.54
N GLU A 596 -20.10 -1.99 30.91
CA GLU A 596 -18.95 -2.00 30.01
C GLU A 596 -18.67 -3.41 29.47
N SER A 597 -18.60 -4.41 30.35
CA SER A 597 -18.35 -5.80 29.94
C SER A 597 -19.41 -6.31 28.97
N LEU A 598 -20.69 -6.02 29.24
CA LEU A 598 -21.80 -6.39 28.36
C LEU A 598 -21.67 -5.73 26.99
N VAL A 599 -21.43 -4.42 26.95
CA VAL A 599 -21.26 -3.67 25.70
C VAL A 599 -20.12 -4.26 24.88
N LEU A 600 -18.93 -4.41 25.47
CA LEU A 600 -17.75 -4.95 24.79
C LEU A 600 -17.99 -6.38 24.28
N GLN A 601 -18.68 -7.22 25.06
CA GLN A 601 -19.04 -8.58 24.63
C GLN A 601 -20.00 -8.59 23.44
N THR A 602 -21.01 -7.70 23.42
CA THR A 602 -21.97 -7.61 22.31
C THR A 602 -21.34 -7.12 21.00
N ILE A 603 -20.31 -6.26 21.07
CA ILE A 603 -19.60 -5.72 19.90
C ILE A 603 -18.31 -6.48 19.54
N GLU A 604 -18.12 -7.69 20.07
CA GLU A 604 -17.03 -8.58 19.67
C GLU A 604 -17.04 -8.83 18.16
N LYS A 605 -15.87 -8.87 17.54
CA LYS A 605 -15.79 -9.00 16.07
C LYS A 605 -16.18 -10.41 15.61
N ASP A 606 -15.83 -11.42 16.40
CA ASP A 606 -16.24 -12.81 16.18
C ASP A 606 -17.66 -13.06 16.73
N PRO A 607 -18.64 -13.42 15.88
CA PRO A 607 -20.01 -13.71 16.33
C PRO A 607 -20.12 -14.84 17.37
N SER A 608 -19.16 -15.77 17.41
CA SER A 608 -19.16 -16.87 18.39
C SER A 608 -18.85 -16.40 19.81
N ARG A 609 -18.22 -15.23 19.97
CA ARG A 609 -17.84 -14.64 21.25
C ARG A 609 -18.90 -13.68 21.83
N ARG A 610 -19.94 -13.37 21.03
CA ARG A 610 -21.11 -12.58 21.45
C ARG A 610 -22.11 -13.44 22.21
N PRO A 611 -23.08 -12.84 22.93
CA PRO A 611 -24.28 -13.56 23.35
C PRO A 611 -24.95 -14.21 22.13
N GLN A 612 -25.37 -15.48 22.26
CA GLN A 612 -25.93 -16.24 21.13
C GLN A 612 -27.42 -15.95 20.89
N SER A 613 -28.08 -15.25 21.82
CA SER A 613 -29.46 -14.79 21.70
C SER A 613 -29.64 -13.44 22.39
N ALA A 614 -30.66 -12.68 21.98
CA ALA A 614 -31.05 -11.44 22.65
C ALA A 614 -31.77 -11.66 24.01
N ARG A 615 -32.14 -12.92 24.33
CA ARG A 615 -32.81 -13.31 25.57
C ARG A 615 -31.89 -13.30 26.78
#